data_AF-A0A564FYF8-F1
#
_entry.id   AF-A0A564FYF8-F1
#
_cell.length_a   1.000
_cell.length_b   1.000
_cell.length_c   1.000
_cell.angle_alpha   90.00
_cell.angle_beta   90.00
_cell.angle_gamma   90.00
#
_symmetry.space_group_name_H-M   'P 1'
#
loop_
_entity.id
_entity.type
_entity.pdbx_description
1 polymer ?
#
loop_
_entity_poly.entity_id
_entity_poly.type
_entity_poly.pdbx_seq_one_letter_code
_entity_poly.pdbx_strand_id
1 'polypeptide(L)'
;MACFYSATAARNWAALYTGVAGLRWTIETCLGTPKGELGLDHCEARSWDGWHRHMTLCMAALAFLARLRAELVRVAAGKSNERSPEAVVEAA
;
A
#
# COMPACT_ATOMS: atom_id res chain seq x y z
N MET A 1 -25.87 -11.12 -28.32
CA MET A 1 -25.37 -9.90 -27.62
C MET A 1 -25.41 -10.01 -26.10
N ALA A 2 -26.47 -10.59 -25.48
CA ALA A 2 -26.55 -10.76 -24.02
C ALA A 2 -25.46 -11.66 -23.38
N CYS A 3 -24.97 -12.67 -24.10
CA CYS A 3 -23.91 -13.58 -23.63
C CYS A 3 -22.54 -12.87 -23.43
N PHE A 4 -22.31 -11.77 -24.14
CA PHE A 4 -21.07 -10.99 -24.00
C PHE A 4 -21.08 -10.14 -22.71
N TYR A 5 -22.26 -9.72 -22.26
CA TYR A 5 -22.43 -8.93 -21.04
C TYR A 5 -22.27 -9.79 -19.78
N SER A 6 -22.77 -11.04 -19.76
CA SER A 6 -22.60 -11.94 -18.62
C SER A 6 -21.16 -12.42 -18.43
N ALA A 7 -20.42 -12.67 -19.51
CA ALA A 7 -19.02 -13.09 -19.45
C ALA A 7 -18.07 -11.95 -19.04
N THR A 8 -18.36 -10.71 -19.46
CA THR A 8 -17.60 -9.53 -19.02
C THR A 8 -17.93 -9.15 -17.59
N ALA A 9 -19.22 -9.21 -17.21
CA ALA A 9 -19.69 -9.09 -15.83
C ALA A 9 -19.14 -10.19 -14.91
N ALA A 10 -18.71 -11.32 -15.47
CA ALA A 10 -18.08 -12.37 -14.70
C ALA A 10 -16.59 -12.08 -14.40
N ARG A 11 -15.90 -11.50 -15.38
CA ARG A 11 -14.46 -11.25 -15.33
C ARG A 11 -14.09 -10.04 -14.47
N ASN A 12 -14.93 -9.01 -14.48
CA ASN A 12 -14.76 -7.82 -13.64
C ASN A 12 -15.10 -8.09 -12.15
N TRP A 13 -16.02 -9.01 -11.80
CA TRP A 13 -16.18 -9.41 -10.40
C TRP A 13 -14.93 -10.12 -9.89
N ALA A 14 -14.40 -11.10 -10.64
CA ALA A 14 -13.21 -11.82 -10.22
C ALA A 14 -12.03 -10.86 -9.99
N ALA A 15 -11.83 -9.89 -10.89
CA ALA A 15 -10.82 -8.84 -10.73
C ALA A 15 -11.08 -7.91 -9.53
N LEU A 16 -12.35 -7.58 -9.25
CA LEU A 16 -12.72 -6.80 -8.08
C LEU A 16 -12.44 -7.57 -6.78
N TYR A 17 -12.86 -8.84 -6.70
CA TYR A 17 -12.65 -9.68 -5.53
C TYR A 17 -11.16 -9.92 -5.25
N THR A 18 -10.35 -10.16 -6.28
CA THR A 18 -8.89 -10.29 -6.11
C THR A 18 -8.25 -8.97 -5.69
N GLY A 19 -8.71 -7.84 -6.24
CA GLY A 19 -8.28 -6.50 -5.82
C GLY A 19 -8.60 -6.23 -4.35
N VAL A 20 -9.83 -6.50 -3.91
CA VAL A 20 -10.26 -6.34 -2.51
C VAL A 20 -9.48 -7.28 -1.58
N ALA A 21 -9.23 -8.52 -1.99
CA ALA A 21 -8.43 -9.46 -1.22
C ALA A 21 -6.96 -9.00 -1.07
N GLY A 22 -6.38 -8.39 -2.11
CA GLY A 22 -5.03 -7.81 -2.07
C GLY A 22 -4.93 -6.58 -1.16
N LEU A 23 -6.00 -5.78 -1.06
CA LEU A 23 -6.08 -4.65 -0.15
C LEU A 23 -6.06 -5.10 1.32
N ARG A 24 -6.69 -6.23 1.66
CA ARG A 24 -6.66 -6.77 3.04
C ARG A 24 -5.23 -7.01 3.53
N TRP A 25 -4.42 -7.69 2.73
CA TRP A 25 -3.02 -7.96 3.07
C TRP A 25 -2.21 -6.67 3.23
N THR A 26 -2.47 -5.69 2.37
CA THR A 26 -1.83 -4.38 2.44
C THR A 26 -2.15 -3.68 3.76
N ILE A 27 -3.42 -3.70 4.18
CA ILE A 27 -3.86 -3.11 5.46
C ILE A 27 -3.22 -3.83 6.64
N GLU A 28 -3.20 -5.17 6.64
CA GLU A 28 -2.58 -5.98 7.69
C GLU A 28 -1.09 -5.67 7.83
N THR A 29 -0.39 -5.56 6.70
CA THR A 29 1.03 -5.19 6.68
C THR A 29 1.25 -3.78 7.22
N CYS A 30 0.44 -2.82 6.78
CA CYS A 30 0.50 -1.43 7.25
C CYS A 30 0.21 -1.28 8.75
N LEU A 31 -0.62 -2.15 9.35
CA LEU A 31 -0.88 -2.16 10.79
C LEU A 31 0.13 -3.03 11.57
N GLY A 32 0.84 -3.93 10.90
CA GLY A 32 1.90 -4.77 11.47
C GLY A 32 3.22 -4.02 11.64
N THR A 33 3.67 -3.31 10.61
CA THR A 33 4.91 -2.51 10.63
C THR A 33 5.02 -1.53 11.82
N PRO A 34 4.01 -0.68 12.12
CA PRO A 34 4.09 0.29 13.21
C PRO A 34 4.13 -0.35 14.61
N LYS A 35 3.79 -1.64 14.76
CA LYS A 35 3.97 -2.34 16.04
C LYS A 35 5.46 -2.47 16.38
N GLY A 36 6.29 -2.84 15.40
CA GLY A 36 7.74 -2.94 15.59
C GLY A 36 8.48 -1.60 15.53
N GLU A 37 7.99 -0.65 14.72
CA GLU A 37 8.71 0.62 14.46
C GLU A 37 8.21 1.81 15.30
N LEU A 38 6.90 1.91 15.53
CA LEU A 38 6.27 3.08 16.16
C LEU A 38 5.78 2.78 17.59
N GLY A 39 6.08 1.60 18.13
CA GLY A 39 5.70 1.21 19.49
C GLY A 39 4.19 1.17 19.71
N LEU A 40 3.41 0.79 18.68
CA LEU A 40 1.95 0.69 18.80
C LEU A 40 1.53 -0.28 19.93
N ASP A 41 2.34 -1.30 20.21
CA ASP A 41 2.12 -2.25 21.31
C ASP A 41 2.85 -1.89 22.62
N HIS A 42 3.79 -0.94 22.57
CA HIS A 42 4.57 -0.44 23.70
C HIS A 42 4.04 0.90 24.18
N CYS A 43 2.86 0.88 24.80
CA CYS A 43 2.34 2.03 25.54
C CYS A 43 2.27 1.72 27.03
N GLU A 44 2.99 2.50 27.84
CA GLU A 44 2.92 2.41 29.32
C GLU A 44 1.68 3.12 29.89
N ALA A 45 0.72 3.46 29.04
CA ALA A 45 -0.41 4.31 29.39
C ALA A 45 -1.36 3.61 30.37
N ARG A 46 -1.33 4.04 31.64
CA ARG A 46 -2.27 3.63 32.70
C ARG A 46 -3.58 4.41 32.72
N SER A 47 -3.78 5.34 31.79
CA SER A 47 -5.01 6.14 31.66
C SER A 47 -5.56 6.08 30.24
N TRP A 48 -6.89 6.12 30.12
CA TRP A 48 -7.62 6.08 28.85
C TRP A 48 -7.19 7.21 27.89
N ASP A 49 -7.03 8.42 28.41
CA ASP A 49 -6.62 9.58 27.63
C ASP A 49 -5.18 9.46 27.09
N GLY A 50 -4.27 8.88 27.89
CA GLY A 50 -2.89 8.63 27.48
C GLY A 50 -2.83 7.61 26.34
N TRP A 51 -3.60 6.53 26.46
CA TRP A 51 -3.69 5.50 25.43
C TRP A 51 -4.26 6.06 24.12
N HIS A 52 -5.35 6.84 24.18
CA HIS A 52 -5.96 7.39 22.96
C HIS A 52 -5.03 8.35 22.23
N ARG A 53 -4.26 9.19 22.94
CA ARG A 53 -3.26 10.08 22.34
C ARG A 53 -2.13 9.29 21.68
N HIS A 54 -1.61 8.27 22.35
CA HIS A 54 -0.57 7.39 21.80
C HIS A 54 -1.03 6.71 20.50
N MET A 55 -2.20 6.06 20.52
CA MET A 55 -2.78 5.42 19.34
C MET A 55 -2.98 6.41 18.19
N THR A 56 -3.48 7.62 18.49
CA THR A 56 -3.68 8.66 17.47
C THR A 56 -2.36 9.10 16.85
N LEU A 57 -1.30 9.29 17.66
CA LEU A 57 0.03 9.67 17.17
C LEU A 57 0.66 8.58 16.29
N CYS A 58 0.58 7.31 16.71
CA CYS A 58 1.08 6.19 15.91
C CYS A 58 0.34 6.07 14.56
N MET A 59 -1.00 6.24 14.55
CA MET A 59 -1.79 6.21 13.32
C MET A 59 -1.48 7.41 12.40
N ALA A 60 -1.26 8.60 12.97
CA ALA A 60 -0.84 9.78 12.22
C ALA A 60 0.55 9.61 11.59
N ALA A 61 1.51 9.08 12.36
CA ALA A 61 2.86 8.78 11.87
C ALA A 61 2.84 7.74 10.74
N LEU A 62 2.03 6.67 10.89
CA LEU A 62 1.84 5.68 9.84
C LEU A 62 1.26 6.29 8.56
N ALA A 63 0.23 7.13 8.67
CA ALA A 63 -0.37 7.79 7.52
C ALA A 63 0.61 8.75 6.82
N PHE A 64 1.43 9.46 7.59
CA PHE A 64 2.48 10.33 7.05
C PHE A 64 3.53 9.53 6.26
N LEU A 65 4.04 8.44 6.82
CA LEU A 65 5.01 7.55 6.15
C LEU A 65 4.42 6.89 4.90
N ALA A 66 3.16 6.44 4.96
CA ALA A 66 2.46 5.89 3.81
C ALA A 66 2.33 6.91 2.67
N ARG A 67 2.01 8.16 3.00
CA ARG A 67 1.95 9.26 2.04
C ARG A 67 3.33 9.53 1.42
N LEU A 68 4.37 9.65 2.23
CA LEU A 68 5.73 9.86 1.73
C LEU A 68 6.17 8.74 0.79
N ARG A 69 5.91 7.49 1.15
CA ARG A 69 6.20 6.33 0.28
C ARG A 69 5.46 6.42 -1.05
N ALA A 70 4.18 6.80 -1.04
CA ALA A 70 3.41 6.98 -2.26
C ALA A 70 3.98 8.08 -3.17
N GLU A 71 4.39 9.22 -2.61
CA GLU A 71 5.03 10.29 -3.37
C GLU A 71 6.38 9.85 -3.95
N LEU A 72 7.21 9.15 -3.17
CA LEU A 72 8.49 8.63 -3.66
C LEU A 72 8.33 7.65 -4.82
N VAL A 73 7.33 6.75 -4.74
CA VAL A 73 7.01 5.82 -5.84
C VAL A 73 6.55 6.57 -7.09
N ARG A 74 5.71 7.60 -6.94
CA ARG A 74 5.27 8.44 -8.08
C ARG A 74 6.44 9.16 -8.73
N VAL A 75 7.32 9.76 -7.93
CA VAL A 75 8.53 10.43 -8.43
C VAL A 75 9.45 9.45 -9.14
N ALA A 76 9.64 8.25 -8.58
CA ALA A 76 10.46 7.21 -9.22
C ALA A 76 9.83 6.73 -10.54
N ALA A 77 8.52 6.61 -10.62
CA ALA A 77 7.80 6.25 -11.85
C ALA A 77 7.84 7.35 -12.92
N GLY A 78 8.00 8.61 -12.51
CA GLY A 78 8.14 9.76 -13.42
C GLY A 78 9.54 9.95 -14.00
N LYS A 79 10.56 9.23 -13.51
CA LYS A 79 11.91 9.29 -14.07
C LYS A 79 12.00 8.37 -15.29
N SER A 80 12.46 8.89 -16.43
CA SER A 80 12.80 8.06 -17.59
C SER A 80 13.87 7.03 -17.19
N ASN A 81 13.66 5.77 -17.54
CA ASN A 81 14.60 4.70 -17.20
C ASN A 81 15.88 4.82 -18.04
N GLU A 82 16.86 5.62 -17.58
CA GLU A 82 18.19 5.78 -18.20
C GLU A 82 19.00 4.47 -18.23
N ARG A 83 18.48 3.38 -17.62
CA ARG A 83 19.14 2.08 -17.53
C ARG A 83 18.81 1.08 -18.63
N SER A 84 17.97 1.42 -19.62
CA SER A 84 17.82 0.55 -20.79
C SER A 84 19.11 0.59 -21.62
N PRO A 85 19.87 -0.51 -21.71
CA PRO A 85 20.98 -0.60 -22.64
C PRO A 85 20.40 -0.84 -24.02
N GLU A 86 19.91 0.21 -24.69
CA GLU A 86 19.56 0.13 -26.11
C GLU A 86 20.80 -0.20 -26.96
N ALA A 87 22.00 0.04 -26.42
CA ALA A 87 23.28 -0.28 -27.07
C ALA A 87 23.64 -1.79 -27.15
N VAL A 88 22.96 -2.69 -26.41
CA VAL A 88 23.29 -4.13 -26.44
C VAL A 88 22.39 -4.91 -27.42
N VAL A 89 21.24 -4.37 -27.80
CA VAL A 89 20.30 -5.03 -28.73
C VAL A 89 20.67 -4.78 -30.20
N GLU A 90 21.41 -3.72 -30.51
CA GLU A 90 21.76 -3.35 -31.90
C GLU A 90 23.12 -3.94 -32.37
N ALA A 91 23.76 -4.75 -31.54
CA ALA A 91 25.04 -5.40 -31.82
C ALA A 91 24.96 -6.95 -31.92
N ALA A 92 23.75 -7.52 -32.00
CA ALA A 92 23.51 -8.96 -32.18
C ALA A 92 22.71 -9.22 -33.47
#